data_AF-A0A831QLB8-F1
#
_entry.id   AF-A0A831QLB8-F1
#
_cell.length_a   1.000
_cell.length_b   1.000
_cell.length_c   1.000
_cell.angle_alpha   90.00
_cell.angle_beta   90.00
_cell.angle_gamma   90.00
#
_symmetry.space_group_name_H-M   'P 1'
#
loop_
_entity.id
_entity.type
_entity.pdbx_description
1 polymer ?
#
loop_
_entity_poly.entity_id
_entity_poly.type
_entity_poly.pdbx_seq_one_letter_code
_entity_poly.pdbx_strand_id
1 'polypeptide(L)' 'SGGRREFIPPLARAATAAGIDGLFMEVHPEPDQARCDGPNSWPLDRVEGLLQQLLAIRAAAGEPDDE' A
#
# COMPACT_ATOMS: atom_id res chain seq x y z
N SER A 1 -6.54 15.22 10.46
CA SER A 1 -6.33 15.45 9.01
C SER A 1 -7.36 14.63 8.23
N GLY A 2 -7.55 14.89 6.93
CA GLY A 2 -8.61 14.27 6.09
C GLY A 2 -8.06 13.37 4.98
N GLY A 3 -7.38 12.28 5.35
CA GLY A 3 -6.85 11.28 4.43
C GLY A 3 -7.87 10.71 3.44
N ARG A 4 -7.38 10.24 2.29
CA ARG A 4 -8.20 9.66 1.21
C ARG A 4 -7.73 8.25 0.90
N ARG A 5 -8.23 7.30 1.68
CA ARG A 5 -7.91 5.86 1.65
C ARG A 5 -8.03 5.23 0.26
N GLU A 6 -8.95 5.72 -0.57
CA GLU A 6 -9.17 5.23 -1.93
C GLU A 6 -7.94 5.37 -2.83
N PHE A 7 -7.01 6.27 -2.51
CA PHE A 7 -5.77 6.46 -3.26
C PHE A 7 -4.62 5.56 -2.79
N ILE A 8 -4.77 4.82 -1.68
CA ILE A 8 -3.72 3.92 -1.19
C ILE A 8 -3.37 2.84 -2.24
N PRO A 9 -4.33 2.08 -2.80
CA PRO A 9 -4.00 1.07 -3.82
C PRO A 9 -3.35 1.62 -5.08
N PRO A 10 -3.88 2.65 -5.78
CA PRO A 10 -3.26 3.14 -7.01
C PRO A 10 -1.87 3.75 -6.76
N LEU A 11 -1.66 4.46 -5.65
CA LEU A 11 -0.35 5.04 -5.35
C LEU A 11 0.67 3.98 -4.95
N ALA A 12 0.28 2.97 -4.16
CA ALA A 12 1.15 1.86 -3.81
C ALA A 12 1.59 1.10 -5.08
N ARG A 13 0.66 0.81 -5.99
CA ARG A 13 0.97 0.17 -7.28
C ARG A 13 1.93 1.01 -8.13
N ALA A 14 1.69 2.32 -8.21
CA ALA A 14 2.57 3.23 -8.96
C ALA A 14 3.98 3.26 -8.37
N ALA A 15 4.10 3.33 -7.04
CA ALA A 15 5.39 3.30 -6.36
C ALA A 15 6.12 1.97 -6.57
N THR A 16 5.42 0.83 -6.46
CA THR A 16 6.02 -0.48 -6.76
C THR A 16 6.50 -0.58 -8.20
N ALA A 17 5.72 -0.12 -9.18
CA ALA A 17 6.11 -0.11 -10.58
C ALA A 17 7.30 0.83 -10.86
N ALA A 18 7.46 1.89 -10.06
CA ALA A 18 8.59 2.82 -10.14
C ALA A 18 9.89 2.27 -9.50
N GLY A 19 9.85 1.12 -8.83
CA GLY A 19 11.05 0.46 -8.31
C GLY A 19 11.43 0.83 -6.88
N ILE A 20 10.47 1.00 -5.96
CA ILE A 20 10.79 1.22 -4.53
C ILE A 20 11.36 -0.04 -3.86
N ASP A 21 12.28 0.13 -2.91
CA ASP A 21 12.82 -0.98 -2.08
C ASP A 21 11.85 -1.43 -0.98
N GLY A 22 10.95 -0.55 -0.55
CA GLY A 22 10.04 -0.82 0.54
C GLY A 22 8.80 0.06 0.53
N LEU A 23 7.73 -0.46 1.10
CA LEU A 23 6.46 0.24 1.30
C LEU A 23 6.17 0.31 2.79
N PHE A 24 5.87 1.52 3.28
CA PHE A 24 5.31 1.74 4.60
C PHE A 24 3.82 2.05 4.47
N MET A 25 2.98 1.38 5.25
CA MET A 25 1.52 1.55 5.26
C MET A 25 0.96 1.34 6.66
N GLU A 26 0.08 2.26 7.08
CA GLU A 26 -0.71 2.09 8.30
C GLU A 26 -1.92 1.20 8.04
N VAL A 27 -2.23 0.33 9.00
CA VAL A 27 -3.29 -0.67 8.89
C VAL A 27 -4.10 -0.67 10.19
N HIS A 28 -5.41 -0.84 10.07
CA HIS A 28 -6.29 -0.98 11.22
C HIS A 28 -7.43 -1.99 10.94
N PRO A 29 -7.88 -2.79 11.92
CA PRO A 29 -9.02 -3.69 11.74
C PRO A 29 -10.31 -2.93 11.37
N GLU A 30 -10.53 -1.79 12.00
CA GLU A 30 -11.70 -0.92 11.80
C GLU A 30 -11.23 0.53 11.63
N PRO A 31 -10.71 0.94 10.45
CA PRO A 31 -10.07 2.25 10.28
C PRO A 31 -10.92 3.45 10.72
N ASP A 32 -12.24 3.35 10.59
CA ASP A 32 -13.16 4.43 10.96
C ASP A 32 -13.32 4.59 12.49
N GLN A 33 -12.83 3.62 13.28
CA GLN A 33 -12.74 3.68 14.75
C GLN A 33 -11.30 3.90 15.26
N ALA A 34 -10.34 4.12 14.35
CA ALA A 34 -8.96 4.34 14.76
C ALA A 34 -8.82 5.64 15.56
N ARG A 35 -8.05 5.58 16.66
CA ARG A 35 -7.81 6.75 17.53
C ARG A 35 -6.93 7.82 16.88
N CYS A 36 -6.19 7.43 15.85
CA CYS A 36 -5.35 8.28 15.02
C CYS A 36 -5.36 7.73 13.58
N ASP A 37 -5.18 8.62 12.60
CA ASP A 37 -4.97 8.30 11.17
C ASP A 37 -5.95 7.30 10.51
N GLY A 38 -7.17 7.17 11.03
CA GLY A 38 -8.22 6.33 10.43
C GLY A 38 -8.47 6.57 8.93
N PRO A 39 -8.57 7.84 8.47
CA PRO A 39 -8.71 8.13 7.04
C PRO A 39 -7.50 7.72 6.16
N ASN A 40 -6.33 7.51 6.75
CA ASN A 40 -5.10 7.05 6.06
C ASN A 40 -4.83 5.55 6.27
N SER A 41 -5.48 4.91 7.25
CA SER A 41 -5.28 3.49 7.54
C SER A 41 -6.01 2.59 6.54
N TRP A 42 -5.34 1.55 6.07
CA TRP A 42 -5.91 0.51 5.24
C TRP A 42 -6.63 -0.56 6.09
N PRO A 43 -7.78 -1.12 5.65
CA PRO A 43 -8.45 -2.20 6.37
C PRO A 43 -7.58 -3.46 6.42
N LEU A 44 -7.41 -4.03 7.63
CA LEU A 44 -6.53 -5.19 7.86
C LEU A 44 -6.89 -6.40 7.00
N ASP A 45 -8.18 -6.67 6.84
CA ASP A 45 -8.74 -7.76 6.03
C ASP A 45 -8.43 -7.63 4.52
N ARG A 46 -8.02 -6.44 4.07
CA ARG A 46 -7.69 -6.15 2.66
C ARG A 46 -6.20 -6.07 2.38
N VAL A 47 -5.34 -6.23 3.40
CA VAL A 47 -3.89 -6.08 3.25
C VAL A 47 -3.32 -7.15 2.32
N GLU A 48 -3.66 -8.42 2.55
CA GLU A 48 -3.13 -9.54 1.77
C GLU A 48 -3.41 -9.37 0.27
N GLY A 49 -4.66 -9.04 -0.08
CA GLY A 49 -5.05 -8.84 -1.48
C GLY A 49 -4.33 -7.67 -2.16
N LEU A 50 -4.00 -6.61 -1.40
CA LEU A 50 -3.19 -5.51 -1.94
C LEU A 50 -1.74 -5.93 -2.11
N LEU A 51 -1.13 -6.57 -1.11
CA LEU A 51 0.26 -7.03 -1.19
C LEU A 51 0.49 -8.03 -2.34
N GLN A 52 -0.46 -8.94 -2.60
CA GLN A 52 -0.41 -9.84 -3.75
C GLN A 52 -0.36 -9.08 -5.08
N GLN A 53 -1.13 -8.00 -5.23
CA GLN A 53 -1.07 -7.15 -6.43
C GLN A 53 0.29 -6.46 -6.56
N LEU A 54 0.85 -5.95 -5.46
CA LEU A 54 2.15 -5.28 -5.47
C LEU A 54 3.27 -6.24 -5.82
N LEU A 55 3.28 -7.45 -5.27
CA LEU A 55 4.25 -8.49 -5.62
C LEU A 55 4.17 -8.89 -7.09
N ALA A 56 2.96 -9.01 -7.64
CA ALA A 56 2.78 -9.27 -9.07
C ALA A 56 3.32 -8.14 -9.95
N ILE A 57 3.13 -6.88 -9.54
CA ILE A 57 3.69 -5.72 -10.25
C ILE A 57 5.21 -5.69 -10.16
N ARG A 58 5.79 -5.90 -8.96
CA ARG A 58 7.25 -6.00 -8.77
C ARG A 58 7.84 -7.05 -9.70
N ALA A 59 7.25 -8.25 -9.75
CA ALA A 59 7.71 -9.32 -10.63
C ALA A 59 7.64 -8.95 -12.13
N ALA A 60 6.62 -8.20 -12.54
CA ALA A 60 6.45 -7.76 -13.93
C ALA A 60 7.36 -6.56 -14.30
N ALA A 61 7.69 -5.70 -13.34
CA ALA A 61 8.54 -4.52 -13.55
C ALA A 61 10.03 -4.86 -13.64
N GLY A 62 10.44 -6.06 -13.18
CA GLY A 62 11.83 -6.48 -13.12
C GLY A 62 12.47 -6.21 -11.76
N GLU A 63 13.68 -6.75 -11.55
CA GLU A 63 14.50 -6.36 -10.39
C GLU A 63 15.08 -4.96 -10.66
N PRO A 64 15.12 -4.07 -9.66
CA PRO A 64 15.94 -2.88 -9.77
C PRO A 64 17.37 -3.32 -10.03
N ASP A 65 18.06 -2.66 -10.95
CA ASP A 65 19.48 -2.90 -11.19
C ASP A 65 20.21 -2.71 -9.84
N ASP A 66 20.76 -3.79 -9.29
CA ASP A 66 21.69 -3.73 -8.16
C ASP A 66 22.96 -3.02 -8.66
N GLU A 67 23.03 -1.69 -8.54
CA GLU A 67 24.28 -0.93 -8.67
C GLU A 67 25.24 -1.18 -7.49
#